data_AF-A0A4Y8PXL1-F1
#
_entry.id   AF-A0A4Y8PXL1-F1
#
_cell.length_a   1.000
_cell.length_b   1.000
_cell.length_c   1.000
_cell.angle_alpha   90.00
_cell.angle_beta   90.00
_cell.angle_gamma   90.00
#
_symmetry.space_group_name_H-M   'P 1'
#
loop_
_entity.id
_entity.type
_entity.pdbx_description
1 polymer ?
#
loop_
_entity_poly.entity_id
_entity_poly.type
_entity_poly.pdbx_seq_one_letter_code
_entity_poly.pdbx_strand_id
1 'polypeptide(L)'
;MNGKYFINDYGKLTINEISKLEGHEGEHEVDERLPLSVWYGRILDKKLADLSDGDIAKLIRQNVHLPHVVPEGIKRIHLNPIAGDLGDFELLEAFNYIDVEEWKLELQLSYEVKIFFIKLLEKIERNELDLPQDKERFSEEDREELKGNIEKTINTLQEALS
;
A
#
# COMPACT_ATOMS: atom_id res chain seq x y z
N MET A 1 -3.57 -5.30 -15.02
CA MET A 1 -2.10 -5.22 -14.87
C MET A 1 -1.55 -6.64 -15.02
N ASN A 2 -0.51 -6.87 -15.82
CA ASN A 2 0.01 -8.22 -16.14
C ASN A 2 1.37 -8.49 -15.47
N GLY A 3 1.64 -7.88 -14.31
CA GLY A 3 2.87 -8.07 -13.53
C GLY A 3 2.80 -9.30 -12.64
N LYS A 4 3.94 -9.92 -12.32
CA LYS A 4 4.02 -11.19 -11.56
C LYS A 4 3.35 -11.05 -10.19
N TYR A 5 3.53 -9.92 -9.51
CA TYR A 5 2.99 -9.69 -8.17
C TYR A 5 1.50 -9.36 -8.20
N PHE A 6 1.01 -8.81 -9.30
CA PHE A 6 -0.41 -8.46 -9.48
C PHE A 6 -1.26 -9.58 -10.08
N ILE A 7 -0.65 -10.70 -10.50
CA ILE A 7 -1.34 -11.93 -10.92
C ILE A 7 -1.67 -12.81 -9.70
N ASN A 8 -0.85 -12.75 -8.66
CA ASN A 8 -1.04 -13.52 -7.44
C ASN A 8 -2.12 -12.86 -6.56
N ASP A 9 -3.16 -13.62 -6.22
CA ASP A 9 -4.24 -13.16 -5.34
C ASP A 9 -3.84 -13.34 -3.87
N TYR A 10 -2.88 -12.53 -3.41
CA TYR A 10 -2.40 -12.52 -2.03
C TYR A 10 -3.50 -12.16 -1.01
N GLY A 11 -4.57 -11.50 -1.47
CA GLY A 11 -5.74 -11.16 -0.65
C GLY A 11 -6.37 -12.35 0.07
N LYS A 12 -6.16 -13.59 -0.41
CA LYS A 12 -6.67 -14.81 0.23
C LYS A 12 -5.85 -15.31 1.41
N LEU A 13 -4.62 -14.85 1.56
CA LEU A 13 -3.70 -15.27 2.61
C LEU A 13 -3.91 -14.43 3.86
N THR A 14 -3.79 -15.07 5.02
CA THR A 14 -3.65 -14.39 6.31
C THR A 14 -2.22 -13.87 6.51
N ILE A 15 -2.06 -12.91 7.41
CA ILE A 15 -0.73 -12.41 7.79
C ILE A 15 0.16 -13.54 8.34
N ASN A 16 -0.43 -14.44 9.13
CA ASN A 16 0.27 -15.61 9.67
C ASN A 16 0.74 -16.58 8.56
N GLU A 17 -0.09 -16.82 7.54
CA GLU A 17 0.31 -17.63 6.38
C GLU A 17 1.45 -16.96 5.58
N ILE A 18 1.39 -15.64 5.41
CA ILE A 18 2.45 -14.88 4.74
C ILE A 18 3.77 -14.97 5.52
N SER A 19 3.71 -14.77 6.84
CA SER A 19 4.87 -14.87 7.72
C SER A 19 5.58 -16.24 7.56
N LYS A 20 4.79 -17.33 7.48
CA LYS A 20 5.31 -18.69 7.22
C LYS A 20 5.90 -18.85 5.82
N LEU A 21 5.28 -18.27 4.79
CA LEU A 21 5.83 -18.29 3.42
C LEU A 21 7.19 -17.57 3.33
N GLU A 22 7.38 -16.55 4.15
CA GLU A 22 8.64 -15.81 4.26
C GLU A 22 9.68 -16.50 5.16
N GLY A 23 9.37 -17.68 5.70
CA GLY A 23 10.29 -18.49 6.49
C GLY A 23 10.37 -18.12 7.97
N HIS A 24 9.44 -17.31 8.48
CA HIS A 24 9.33 -17.05 9.91
C HIS A 24 8.61 -18.22 10.60
N GLU A 25 9.32 -18.90 11.49
CA GLU A 25 8.78 -19.99 12.30
C GLU A 25 8.65 -19.53 13.75
N GLY A 26 7.41 -19.46 14.26
CA GLY A 26 7.14 -19.09 15.66
C GLY A 26 5.72 -18.59 15.86
N GLU A 27 5.21 -18.72 17.08
CA GLU A 27 4.00 -18.01 17.48
C GLU A 27 4.37 -16.54 17.74
N HIS A 28 3.56 -15.62 17.23
CA HIS A 28 3.75 -14.20 17.54
C HIS A 28 3.27 -13.93 18.98
N GLU A 29 4.20 -13.68 19.89
CA GLU A 29 3.89 -13.25 21.25
C GLU A 29 3.40 -11.79 21.26
N VAL A 30 2.23 -11.56 21.84
CA VAL A 30 1.66 -10.21 21.98
C VAL A 30 2.17 -9.56 23.28
N ASP A 31 2.89 -8.45 23.15
CA ASP A 31 3.21 -7.58 24.28
C ASP A 31 2.08 -6.55 24.46
N GLU A 32 1.22 -6.79 25.45
CA GLU A 32 0.06 -5.94 25.78
C GLU A 32 0.43 -4.48 26.15
N ARG A 33 1.71 -4.20 26.44
CA ARG A 33 2.19 -2.84 26.71
C ARG A 33 2.48 -2.05 25.44
N LEU A 34 2.58 -2.71 24.30
CA LEU A 34 2.92 -2.13 23.01
C LEU A 34 1.69 -2.12 22.10
N PRO A 35 1.06 -0.94 21.85
CA PRO A 35 -0.14 -0.86 21.03
C PRO A 35 0.01 -1.46 19.63
N LEU A 36 1.22 -1.39 19.04
CA LEU A 36 1.52 -2.01 17.75
C LEU A 36 1.54 -3.54 17.83
N SER A 37 2.08 -4.12 18.90
CA SER A 37 2.07 -5.57 19.10
C SER A 37 0.64 -6.09 19.28
N VAL A 38 -0.17 -5.38 20.08
CA VAL A 38 -1.59 -5.71 20.28
C VAL A 38 -2.38 -5.61 18.97
N TRP A 39 -2.17 -4.54 18.20
CA TRP A 39 -2.82 -4.39 16.89
C TRP A 39 -2.41 -5.50 15.93
N TYR A 40 -1.12 -5.79 15.83
CA TYR A 40 -0.60 -6.82 14.93
C TYR A 40 -1.18 -8.19 15.28
N GLY A 41 -1.20 -8.54 16.57
CA GLY A 41 -1.83 -9.76 17.08
C GLY A 41 -3.30 -9.92 16.68
N ARG A 42 -4.06 -8.83 16.57
CA ARG A 42 -5.48 -8.85 16.17
C ARG A 42 -5.72 -9.08 14.68
N ILE A 43 -4.71 -8.86 13.83
CA ILE A 43 -4.82 -9.01 12.38
C ILE A 43 -4.15 -10.27 11.84
N LEU A 44 -3.37 -10.98 12.66
CA LEU A 44 -2.58 -12.16 12.27
C LEU A 44 -3.39 -13.21 11.49
N ASP A 45 -4.57 -13.54 12.00
CA ASP A 45 -5.42 -14.60 11.44
C ASP A 45 -6.48 -14.07 10.46
N LYS A 46 -6.44 -12.77 10.13
CA LYS A 46 -7.31 -12.18 9.11
C LYS A 46 -6.64 -12.25 7.76
N LYS A 47 -7.43 -12.48 6.71
CA LYS A 47 -6.94 -12.43 5.33
C LYS A 47 -6.61 -10.99 4.96
N LEU A 48 -5.61 -10.80 4.10
CA LEU A 48 -5.24 -9.48 3.58
C LEU A 48 -6.43 -8.75 2.95
N ALA A 49 -7.30 -9.44 2.21
CA ALA A 49 -8.48 -8.83 1.61
C ALA A 49 -9.54 -8.40 2.65
N ASP A 50 -9.52 -8.97 3.86
CA ASP A 50 -10.49 -8.69 4.93
C ASP A 50 -9.99 -7.59 5.90
N LEU A 51 -8.76 -7.11 5.75
CA LEU A 51 -8.21 -6.00 6.53
C LEU A 51 -8.82 -4.66 6.08
N SER A 52 -8.93 -3.69 6.98
CA SER A 52 -9.34 -2.32 6.60
C SER A 52 -8.25 -1.63 5.76
N ASP A 53 -8.59 -0.50 5.13
CA ASP A 53 -7.59 0.27 4.38
C ASP A 53 -6.52 0.83 5.32
N GLY A 54 -6.92 1.25 6.52
CA GLY A 54 -6.00 1.66 7.58
C GLY A 54 -5.07 0.53 8.07
N ASP A 55 -5.55 -0.71 8.14
CA ASP A 55 -4.70 -1.86 8.48
C ASP A 55 -3.63 -2.12 7.40
N ILE A 56 -4.01 -2.07 6.11
CA ILE A 56 -3.06 -2.20 4.99
C ILE A 56 -2.06 -1.04 4.99
N ALA A 57 -2.55 0.20 5.11
CA ALA A 57 -1.71 1.40 5.19
C ALA A 57 -0.71 1.28 6.35
N LYS A 58 -1.14 0.76 7.50
CA LYS A 58 -0.29 0.57 8.66
C LYS A 58 0.75 -0.54 8.47
N LEU A 59 0.40 -1.66 7.83
CA LEU A 59 1.38 -2.70 7.46
C LEU A 59 2.48 -2.12 6.55
N ILE A 60 2.09 -1.32 5.56
CA ILE A 60 3.01 -0.62 4.66
C ILE A 60 3.93 0.33 5.44
N ARG A 61 3.37 1.21 6.30
CA ARG A 61 4.15 2.14 7.13
C ARG A 61 5.11 1.46 8.10
N GLN A 62 4.89 0.18 8.42
CA GLN A 62 5.74 -0.61 9.31
C GLN A 62 6.71 -1.52 8.54
N ASN A 63 6.75 -1.43 7.20
CA ASN A 63 7.55 -2.29 6.32
C ASN A 63 7.31 -3.80 6.58
N VAL A 64 6.07 -4.19 6.89
CA VAL A 64 5.74 -5.57 7.21
C VAL A 64 5.20 -6.30 5.99
N HIS A 65 5.84 -7.41 5.63
CA HIS A 65 5.41 -8.31 4.54
C HIS A 65 5.17 -7.59 3.20
N LEU A 66 5.98 -6.57 2.90
CA LEU A 66 5.82 -5.70 1.72
C LEU A 66 5.59 -6.46 0.40
N PRO A 67 6.28 -7.58 0.09
CA PRO A 67 6.06 -8.35 -1.14
C PRO A 67 4.60 -8.82 -1.33
N HIS A 68 3.86 -8.97 -0.24
CA HIS A 68 2.49 -9.47 -0.20
C HIS A 68 1.47 -8.34 0.04
N VAL A 69 1.82 -7.38 0.91
CA VAL A 69 0.93 -6.28 1.31
C VAL A 69 0.82 -5.22 0.22
N VAL A 70 1.94 -4.84 -0.41
CA VAL A 70 1.95 -3.79 -1.45
C VAL A 70 1.02 -4.14 -2.63
N PRO A 71 1.02 -5.39 -3.16
CA PRO A 71 0.09 -5.76 -4.22
C PRO A 71 -1.39 -5.55 -3.87
N GLU A 72 -1.79 -5.88 -2.64
CA GLU A 72 -3.16 -5.66 -2.15
C GLU A 72 -3.45 -4.16 -1.98
N GLY A 73 -2.49 -3.37 -1.48
CA GLY A 73 -2.61 -1.91 -1.40
C GLY A 73 -2.84 -1.25 -2.77
N ILE A 74 -2.06 -1.63 -3.78
CA ILE A 74 -2.21 -1.12 -5.15
C ILE A 74 -3.57 -1.49 -5.75
N LYS A 75 -4.05 -2.73 -5.51
CA LYS A 75 -5.38 -3.17 -5.94
C LYS A 75 -6.48 -2.29 -5.34
N ARG A 76 -6.37 -1.94 -4.06
CA ARG A 76 -7.32 -1.04 -3.38
C ARG A 76 -7.26 0.38 -3.93
N ILE A 77 -6.07 0.96 -4.10
CA ILE A 77 -5.89 2.29 -4.74
C ILE A 77 -6.46 2.30 -6.17
N HIS A 78 -6.29 1.20 -6.92
CA HIS A 78 -6.83 1.08 -8.27
C HIS A 78 -8.37 1.15 -8.30
N LEU A 79 -9.03 0.58 -7.29
CA LEU A 79 -10.48 0.58 -7.15
C LEU A 79 -11.00 1.89 -6.55
N ASN A 80 -10.29 2.42 -5.56
CA ASN A 80 -10.62 3.63 -4.84
C ASN A 80 -9.33 4.45 -4.54
N PRO A 81 -9.00 5.45 -5.37
CA PRO A 81 -7.78 6.25 -5.19
C PRO A 81 -7.72 7.05 -3.88
N ILE A 82 -8.88 7.29 -3.24
CA ILE A 82 -8.99 8.03 -1.97
C ILE A 82 -9.05 7.10 -0.75
N ALA A 83 -8.73 5.81 -0.90
CA ALA A 83 -8.81 4.81 0.17
C ALA A 83 -8.03 5.20 1.43
N GLY A 84 -8.66 5.00 2.60
CA GLY A 84 -8.11 5.30 3.92
C GLY A 84 -9.16 5.18 5.03
N ASP A 85 -8.69 4.99 6.27
CA ASP A 85 -9.56 4.91 7.46
C ASP A 85 -9.52 6.23 8.27
N LEU A 86 -8.32 6.83 8.40
CA LEU A 86 -8.09 8.04 9.19
C LEU A 86 -8.32 9.33 8.41
N GLY A 87 -8.28 9.25 7.09
CA GLY A 87 -8.46 10.35 6.16
C GLY A 87 -8.39 9.85 4.72
N ASP A 88 -8.82 10.70 3.78
CA ASP A 88 -8.67 10.41 2.36
C ASP A 88 -7.18 10.25 2.02
N PHE A 89 -6.90 9.37 1.06
CA PHE A 89 -5.54 9.06 0.58
C PHE A 89 -4.59 8.34 1.56
N GLU A 90 -5.01 8.02 2.80
CA GLU A 90 -4.14 7.42 3.81
C GLU A 90 -3.34 6.21 3.26
N LEU A 91 -3.98 5.35 2.46
CA LEU A 91 -3.33 4.18 1.89
C LEU A 91 -2.27 4.54 0.85
N LEU A 92 -2.51 5.56 0.04
CA LEU A 92 -1.56 6.05 -0.94
C LEU A 92 -0.37 6.71 -0.24
N GLU A 93 -0.63 7.52 0.78
CA GLU A 93 0.41 8.17 1.58
C GLU A 93 1.32 7.17 2.28
N ALA A 94 0.80 6.01 2.67
CA ALA A 94 1.60 4.97 3.30
C ALA A 94 2.81 4.55 2.46
N PHE A 95 2.71 4.56 1.12
CA PHE A 95 3.82 4.22 0.23
C PHE A 95 5.00 5.18 0.35
N ASN A 96 4.76 6.43 0.75
CA ASN A 96 5.80 7.43 0.98
C ASN A 96 6.64 7.17 2.25
N TYR A 97 6.29 6.16 3.05
CA TYR A 97 7.04 5.72 4.22
C TYR A 97 7.97 4.54 3.94
N ILE A 98 7.82 3.87 2.78
CA ILE A 98 8.77 2.84 2.36
C ILE A 98 10.03 3.54 1.85
N ASP A 99 11.16 3.27 2.48
CA ASP A 99 12.43 3.86 2.08
C ASP A 99 13.01 3.20 0.82
N VAL A 100 14.05 3.84 0.26
CA VAL A 100 14.71 3.38 -0.96
C VAL A 100 15.32 1.98 -0.78
N GLU A 101 15.79 1.63 0.42
CA GLU A 101 16.46 0.36 0.68
C GLU A 101 15.48 -0.81 0.70
N GLU A 102 14.29 -0.63 1.29
CA GLU A 102 13.20 -1.61 1.23
C GLU A 102 12.77 -1.87 -0.22
N TRP A 103 12.64 -0.82 -1.04
CA TRP A 103 12.33 -0.99 -2.47
C TRP A 103 13.44 -1.69 -3.26
N LYS A 104 14.70 -1.60 -2.84
CA LYS A 104 15.82 -2.31 -3.50
C LYS A 104 15.79 -3.82 -3.25
N LEU A 105 15.16 -4.28 -2.15
CA LEU A 105 15.05 -5.71 -1.85
C LEU A 105 14.19 -6.45 -2.88
N GLU A 106 13.23 -5.77 -3.51
CA GLU A 106 12.24 -6.37 -4.42
C GLU A 106 12.13 -5.57 -5.74
N LEU A 107 13.21 -5.49 -6.52
CA LEU A 107 13.28 -4.65 -7.74
C LEU A 107 12.14 -4.87 -8.74
N GLN A 108 11.67 -6.12 -8.89
CA GLN A 108 10.55 -6.42 -9.79
C GLN A 108 9.24 -5.80 -9.28
N LEU A 109 8.98 -5.89 -7.97
CA LEU A 109 7.82 -5.23 -7.35
C LEU A 109 7.93 -3.71 -7.51
N SER A 110 9.11 -3.15 -7.21
CA SER A 110 9.38 -1.71 -7.34
C SER A 110 9.12 -1.20 -8.76
N TYR A 111 9.56 -1.93 -9.79
CA TYR A 111 9.26 -1.61 -11.18
C TYR A 111 7.76 -1.63 -11.47
N GLU A 112 7.07 -2.68 -11.03
CA GLU A 112 5.63 -2.84 -11.25
C GLU A 112 4.80 -1.75 -10.55
N VAL A 113 5.14 -1.41 -9.31
CA VAL A 113 4.53 -0.33 -8.52
C VAL A 113 4.78 1.03 -9.18
N LYS A 114 6.00 1.29 -9.65
CA LYS A 114 6.32 2.55 -10.34
C LYS A 114 5.48 2.74 -11.60
N ILE A 115 5.35 1.70 -12.42
CA ILE A 115 4.51 1.74 -13.63
C ILE A 115 3.04 1.99 -13.29
N PHE A 116 2.55 1.42 -12.18
CA PHE A 116 1.20 1.71 -11.71
C PHE A 116 1.03 3.19 -11.37
N PHE A 117 1.91 3.76 -10.54
CA PHE A 117 1.80 5.15 -10.10
C PHE A 117 1.96 6.16 -11.25
N ILE A 118 2.84 5.90 -12.23
CA ILE A 118 2.94 6.71 -13.45
C ILE A 118 1.59 6.74 -14.19
N LYS A 119 0.96 5.57 -14.39
CA LYS A 119 -0.35 5.49 -15.05
C LYS A 119 -1.47 6.14 -14.23
N LEU A 120 -1.39 6.08 -12.91
CA LEU A 120 -2.33 6.76 -12.03
C LEU A 120 -2.20 8.28 -12.19
N LEU A 121 -0.97 8.80 -12.19
CA LEU A 121 -0.69 10.22 -12.40
C LEU A 121 -1.21 10.71 -13.75
N GLU A 122 -0.94 9.99 -14.84
CA GLU A 122 -1.47 10.32 -16.18
C GLU A 122 -3.01 10.42 -16.20
N LYS A 123 -3.70 9.54 -15.47
CA LYS A 123 -5.17 9.60 -15.37
C LYS A 123 -5.65 10.81 -14.57
N ILE A 124 -4.92 11.22 -13.52
CA ILE A 124 -5.23 12.45 -12.78
C ILE A 124 -5.10 13.66 -13.70
N GLU A 125 -4.00 13.75 -14.44
CA GLU A 125 -3.71 14.86 -15.35
C GLU A 125 -4.76 14.98 -16.47
N ARG A 126 -5.26 13.85 -16.96
CA ARG A 126 -6.34 13.81 -17.97
C ARG A 126 -7.74 13.94 -17.39
N ASN A 127 -7.87 14.05 -16.07
CA ASN A 127 -9.14 14.04 -15.35
C ASN A 127 -10.01 12.81 -15.69
N GLU A 128 -9.37 11.65 -15.84
CA GLU A 128 -9.98 10.35 -16.19
C GLU A 128 -10.29 9.49 -14.96
N LEU A 129 -9.94 9.94 -13.75
CA LEU A 129 -10.32 9.26 -12.52
C LEU A 129 -11.71 9.73 -12.08
N ASP A 130 -12.55 8.75 -11.77
CA ASP A 130 -13.85 8.96 -11.14
C ASP A 130 -13.65 9.24 -9.65
N LEU A 131 -13.09 10.41 -9.35
CA LEU A 131 -12.94 10.94 -8.00
C LEU A 131 -14.27 11.58 -7.59
N PRO A 132 -14.61 11.63 -6.28
CA PRO A 132 -15.78 12.38 -5.83
C PRO A 132 -15.75 13.80 -6.39
N GLN A 133 -16.79 14.18 -7.14
CA GLN A 133 -16.89 15.50 -7.78
C GLN A 133 -17.44 16.58 -6.84
N ASP A 134 -17.75 16.18 -5.61
CA ASP A 134 -18.22 17.08 -4.57
C ASP A 134 -17.05 17.97 -4.13
N LYS A 135 -17.06 19.24 -4.56
CA LYS A 135 -16.01 20.21 -4.26
C LYS A 135 -15.91 20.56 -2.77
N GLU A 136 -16.91 20.23 -1.95
CA GLU A 136 -16.78 20.32 -0.48
C GLU A 136 -16.00 19.13 0.11
N ARG A 137 -15.92 18.00 -0.63
CA ARG A 137 -15.21 16.78 -0.23
C ARG A 137 -13.90 16.54 -0.99
N PHE A 138 -13.71 17.17 -2.16
CA PHE A 138 -12.55 16.99 -3.01
C PHE A 138 -12.21 18.28 -3.76
N SER A 139 -11.39 19.08 -3.12
CA SER A 139 -10.92 20.39 -3.58
C SER A 139 -9.80 20.27 -4.62
N GLU A 140 -9.43 21.40 -5.21
CA GLU A 140 -8.21 21.47 -6.05
C GLU A 140 -6.95 21.23 -5.21
N GLU A 141 -6.97 21.57 -3.92
CA GLU A 141 -5.87 21.33 -2.99
C GLU A 141 -5.67 19.82 -2.77
N ASP A 142 -6.75 19.07 -2.58
CA ASP A 142 -6.71 17.60 -2.46
C ASP A 142 -6.16 16.92 -3.73
N ARG A 143 -6.44 17.50 -4.91
CA ARG A 143 -5.88 17.04 -6.19
C ARG A 143 -4.37 17.24 -6.27
N GLU A 144 -3.88 18.40 -5.82
CA GLU A 144 -2.45 18.70 -5.82
C GLU A 144 -1.72 17.86 -4.76
N GLU A 145 -2.32 17.64 -3.59
CA GLU A 145 -1.77 16.75 -2.56
C GLU A 145 -1.66 15.31 -3.07
N LEU A 146 -2.71 14.78 -3.71
CA LEU A 146 -2.68 13.48 -4.35
C LEU A 146 -1.53 13.35 -5.36
N LYS A 147 -1.37 14.34 -6.25
CA LYS A 147 -0.27 14.35 -7.22
C LYS A 147 1.09 14.37 -6.54
N GLY A 148 1.28 15.27 -5.56
CA GLY A 148 2.54 15.38 -4.83
C GLY A 148 2.92 14.08 -4.12
N ASN A 149 1.94 13.39 -3.53
CA ASN A 149 2.14 12.09 -2.90
C ASN A 149 2.56 11.01 -3.92
N ILE A 150 1.93 10.98 -5.10
CA ILE A 150 2.27 10.04 -6.17
C ILE A 150 3.67 10.32 -6.73
N GLU A 151 3.99 11.58 -7.03
CA GLU A 151 5.29 12.00 -7.54
C GLU A 151 6.41 11.64 -6.57
N LYS A 152 6.19 11.85 -5.26
CA LYS A 152 7.13 11.44 -4.21
C LYS A 152 7.39 9.94 -4.26
N THR A 153 6.34 9.10 -4.31
CA THR A 153 6.49 7.64 -4.42
C THR A 153 7.24 7.26 -5.70
N ILE A 154 6.91 7.86 -6.85
CA ILE A 154 7.60 7.61 -8.13
C ILE A 154 9.10 7.95 -8.04
N ASN A 155 9.45 9.07 -7.40
CA ASN A 155 10.83 9.50 -7.23
C ASN A 155 11.63 8.51 -6.36
N THR A 156 11.05 8.08 -5.23
CA THR A 156 11.67 7.06 -4.36
C THR A 156 11.90 5.74 -5.13
N LEU A 157 10.91 5.28 -5.91
CA LEU A 157 11.03 4.09 -6.73
C LEU A 157 12.05 4.27 -7.88
N GLN A 158 12.12 5.46 -8.47
CA GLN A 158 13.11 5.78 -9.50
C GLN A 158 14.52 5.69 -8.93
N GLU A 159 14.75 6.20 -7.72
CA GLU A 159 16.03 6.09 -7.02
C GLU A 159 16.37 4.63 -6.71
N ALA A 160 15.41 3.83 -6.22
CA ALA A 160 15.61 2.41 -5.94
C ALA A 160 15.95 1.57 -7.19
N LEU A 161 15.52 1.99 -8.38
CA LEU A 161 15.72 1.29 -9.65
C LEU A 161 16.92 1.79 -10.47
N SER A 162 17.66 2.78 -9.96
CA SER A 162 18.83 3.36 -10.62
C SER A 162 20.12 2.69 -10.16
#